data_AF-A0A536XK87-F1
#
_entry.id   AF-A0A536XK87-F1
#
_cell.length_a   1.000
_cell.length_b   1.000
_cell.length_c   1.000
_cell.angle_alpha   90.00
_cell.angle_beta   90.00
_cell.angle_gamma   90.00
#
_symmetry.space_group_name_H-M   'P 1'
#
loop_
_entity.id
_entity.type
_entity.pdbx_description
1 polymer ?
#
loop_
_entity_poly.entity_id
_entity_poly.type
_entity_poly.pdbx_seq_one_letter_code
_entity_poly.pdbx_strand_id
1 'polypeptide(L)'
;LEIEEIKSVPYAPVSHPFIERLIGTIRREHLDRVFFWNAMDLTRKLEEFGDYYNAHRVHRTLAGSTPTQRGRSALPHSCCA
;
A
#
# COMPACT_ATOMS: atom_id res chain seq x y z
N LEU A 1 11.63 -8.46 -17.80
CA LEU A 1 11.07 -7.13 -17.50
C LEU A 1 12.26 -6.19 -17.37
N GLU A 2 12.44 -5.26 -18.31
CA GLU A 2 13.42 -4.18 -18.17
C GLU A 2 12.78 -3.12 -17.26
N ILE A 3 13.20 -3.08 -15.99
CA ILE A 3 12.71 -2.12 -15.00
C ILE A 3 13.81 -1.09 -14.78
N GLU A 4 13.54 0.16 -15.12
CA GLU A 4 14.45 1.27 -14.86
C GLU A 4 14.37 1.68 -13.39
N GLU A 5 15.51 1.67 -12.70
CA GLU A 5 15.57 2.02 -11.29
C GLU A 5 15.59 3.54 -11.09
N ILE A 6 14.56 4.09 -10.46
CA ILE A 6 14.50 5.48 -10.03
C ILE A 6 14.95 5.55 -8.57
N LYS A 7 16.11 6.16 -8.31
CA LYS A 7 16.67 6.29 -6.96
C LYS A 7 15.93 7.36 -6.16
N SER A 8 15.65 7.08 -4.89
CA SER A 8 15.14 8.09 -3.96
C SER A 8 16.21 9.13 -3.63
N VAL A 9 15.84 10.41 -3.70
CA VAL A 9 16.72 11.50 -3.26
C VAL A 9 16.68 11.58 -1.73
N PRO A 10 17.82 11.43 -1.03
CA PRO A 10 17.85 11.49 0.42
C PRO A 10 17.41 12.88 0.92
N TYR A 11 16.69 12.91 2.05
CA TYR A 11 16.15 14.13 2.69
C TYR A 11 15.16 14.96 1.86
N ALA A 12 14.62 14.40 0.76
CA ALA A 12 13.59 15.04 -0.05
C ALA A 12 12.23 14.33 0.14
N PRO A 13 11.40 14.75 1.11
CA PRO A 13 10.09 14.12 1.40
C PRO A 13 9.11 14.21 0.22
N VAL A 14 9.37 15.08 -0.74
CA VAL A 14 8.57 15.26 -1.96
C VAL A 14 8.97 14.33 -3.09
N SER A 15 10.08 13.59 -2.96
CA SER A 15 10.56 12.70 -4.03
C SER A 15 9.62 11.52 -4.26
N HIS A 16 9.06 10.95 -3.19
CA HIS A 16 8.21 9.76 -3.24
C HIS A 16 6.97 9.91 -2.34
N PRO A 17 6.07 10.87 -2.62
CA PRO A 17 4.98 11.26 -1.72
C PRO A 17 4.00 10.11 -1.41
N PHE A 18 3.86 9.15 -2.32
CA PHE A 18 3.02 7.95 -2.12
C PHE A 18 3.65 6.98 -1.12
N ILE A 19 4.95 6.70 -1.25
CA ILE A 19 5.67 5.79 -0.37
C ILE A 19 5.73 6.39 1.04
N GLU A 20 6.07 7.67 1.15
CA GLU A 20 6.13 8.38 2.43
C GLU A 20 4.76 8.38 3.14
N ARG A 21 3.68 8.62 2.40
CA ARG A 21 2.31 8.54 2.95
C ARG A 21 1.96 7.11 3.39
N LEU A 22 2.35 6.09 2.64
CA LEU A 22 2.11 4.70 2.99
C LEU A 22 2.85 4.32 4.28
N ILE A 23 4.13 4.64 4.38
CA ILE A 23 4.94 4.38 5.59
C ILE A 23 4.33 5.09 6.81
N GLY A 24 3.95 6.36 6.66
CA GLY A 24 3.29 7.12 7.73
C GLY A 24 1.96 6.50 8.17
N THR A 25 1.19 5.94 7.22
CA THR A 25 -0.06 5.22 7.52
C THR A 25 0.22 3.96 8.33
N ILE A 26 1.16 3.12 7.88
CA ILE A 26 1.52 1.87 8.57
C ILE A 26 1.94 2.15 10.01
N ARG A 27 2.77 3.18 10.23
CA ARG A 27 3.22 3.57 11.58
C ARG A 27 2.04 4.02 12.45
N ARG A 28 1.26 5.01 12.01
CA ARG A 28 0.20 5.65 12.82
C ARG A 28 -1.04 4.79 13.06
N GLU A 29 -1.41 3.95 12.10
CA GLU A 29 -2.65 3.19 12.15
C GLU A 29 -2.45 1.75 12.64
N HIS A 30 -1.26 1.18 12.43
CA HIS A 30 -0.97 -0.21 12.77
C HIS A 30 0.12 -0.34 13.83
N LEU A 31 1.36 0.09 13.54
CA LEU A 31 2.50 -0.20 14.42
C LEU A 31 2.46 0.56 15.75
N ASP A 32 1.84 1.76 15.80
CA ASP A 32 1.66 2.50 17.05
C ASP A 32 0.64 1.83 18.00
N ARG A 33 -0.18 0.91 17.49
CA ARG A 33 -1.23 0.20 18.26
C ARG A 33 -0.92 -1.28 18.47
N VAL A 34 0.03 -1.83 17.70
CA VAL A 34 0.32 -3.26 17.66
C VAL A 34 1.77 -3.51 18.07
N PHE A 35 1.87 -4.26 19.16
CA PHE A 35 3.10 -4.75 19.77
C PHE A 35 3.71 -5.91 18.96
N PHE A 36 4.98 -5.86 18.52
CA PHE A 36 5.66 -6.93 17.74
C PHE A 36 6.97 -7.37 18.39
N TRP A 37 7.21 -8.68 18.47
CA TRP A 37 8.22 -9.25 19.38
C TRP A 37 9.54 -9.60 18.68
N ASN A 38 9.48 -9.91 17.39
CA ASN A 38 10.63 -10.26 16.56
C ASN A 38 10.38 -9.86 15.10
N ALA A 39 11.40 -9.97 14.26
CA ALA A 39 11.30 -9.60 12.84
C ALA A 39 10.26 -10.44 12.08
N MET A 40 10.13 -11.74 12.38
CA MET A 40 9.15 -12.60 11.73
C MET A 40 7.71 -12.20 12.07
N ASP A 41 7.45 -11.86 13.33
CA ASP A 41 6.15 -11.39 13.80
C ASP A 41 5.80 -10.04 13.19
N LEU A 42 6.78 -9.13 13.05
CA LEU A 42 6.59 -7.87 12.34
C LEU A 42 6.25 -8.11 10.86
N THR A 43 6.98 -8.98 10.17
CA THR A 43 6.71 -9.31 8.76
C THR A 43 5.29 -9.84 8.59
N ARG A 44 4.88 -10.83 9.39
CA ARG A 44 3.53 -11.39 9.34
C ARG A 44 2.46 -10.34 9.55
N LYS A 45 2.65 -9.44 10.53
CA LYS A 45 1.70 -8.34 10.80
C LYS A 45 1.62 -7.34 9.66
N LEU A 46 2.75 -7.05 9.01
CA LEU A 46 2.77 -6.17 7.84
C LEU A 46 2.09 -6.81 6.62
N GLU A 47 2.22 -8.12 6.43
CA GLU A 47 1.49 -8.88 5.41
C GLU A 47 -0.02 -8.81 5.67
N GLU A 48 -0.47 -9.13 6.89
CA GLU A 48 -1.87 -9.02 7.31
C GLU A 48 -2.41 -7.58 7.12
N PHE A 49 -1.61 -6.57 7.46
CA PHE A 49 -1.98 -5.18 7.22
C PHE A 49 -2.09 -4.85 5.73
N GLY A 50 -1.21 -5.40 4.89
CA GLY A 50 -1.26 -5.25 3.44
C GLY A 50 -2.55 -5.79 2.86
N ASP A 51 -2.96 -6.99 3.28
CA ASP A 51 -4.23 -7.60 2.87
C ASP A 51 -5.43 -6.75 3.29
N TYR A 52 -5.43 -6.26 4.53
CA TYR A 52 -6.45 -5.34 5.01
C TYR A 52 -6.49 -4.03 4.20
N TYR A 53 -5.34 -3.39 3.99
CA TYR A 53 -5.22 -2.11 3.30
C TYR A 53 -5.70 -2.18 1.84
N ASN A 54 -5.42 -3.30 1.16
CA ASN A 54 -5.75 -3.49 -0.24
C ASN A 54 -7.16 -4.02 -0.47
N ALA A 55 -7.65 -4.94 0.38
CA ALA A 55 -8.94 -5.59 0.16
C ALA A 55 -10.10 -4.91 0.90
N HIS A 56 -9.85 -4.32 2.07
CA HIS A 56 -10.92 -3.91 3.00
C HIS A 56 -10.93 -2.41 3.30
N ARG A 57 -9.77 -1.75 3.33
CA ARG A 57 -9.70 -0.32 3.63
C ARG A 57 -10.32 0.48 2.49
N VAL A 58 -11.30 1.31 2.84
CA VAL A 58 -11.91 2.26 1.92
C VAL A 58 -11.04 3.50 1.80
N HIS A 59 -10.78 3.94 0.56
CA HIS A 59 -9.94 5.10 0.31
C HIS A 59 -10.81 6.26 -0.18
N ARG A 60 -10.72 7.41 0.49
CA ARG A 60 -11.50 8.60 0.11
C ARG A 60 -11.16 9.07 -1.31
N THR A 61 -9.89 8.97 -1.70
CA THR A 61 -9.41 9.26 -3.07
C THR A 61 -9.98 8.31 -4.12
N LEU A 62 -10.47 7.12 -3.70
CA LEU A 62 -11.08 6.12 -4.57
C LEU A 62 -12.61 6.13 -4.48
N ALA A 63 -13.21 7.24 -4.03
CA ALA A 63 -14.66 7.36 -3.80
C ALA A 63 -15.23 6.28 -2.86
N GLY A 64 -14.41 5.77 -1.93
CA GLY A 64 -14.82 4.72 -0.99
C GLY A 64 -14.56 3.29 -1.47
N SER A 65 -14.03 3.09 -2.67
CA SER A 65 -13.61 1.76 -3.16
C SER A 65 -12.28 1.31 -2.56
N THR A 66 -12.04 0.00 -2.55
CA THR A 66 -10.76 -0.59 -2.12
C THR A 66 -9.77 -0.66 -3.29
N PRO A 67 -8.45 -0.69 -3.04
CA PRO A 67 -7.45 -0.78 -4.09
C PRO A 67 -7.63 -2.03 -4.95
N THR A 68 -7.98 -3.17 -4.36
CA THR A 68 -8.27 -4.41 -5.10
C THR A 68 -9.48 -4.26 -6.01
N GLN A 69 -10.56 -3.59 -5.57
CA GLN A 69 -11.72 -3.31 -6.42
C GLN A 69 -11.33 -2.45 -7.63
N ARG A 70 -10.50 -1.42 -7.42
CA ARG A 70 -10.05 -0.55 -8.51
C ARG A 70 -9.06 -1.24 -9.45
N GLY A 71 -8.09 -1.98 -8.92
CA GLY A 71 -7.11 -2.73 -9.71
C GLY A 71 -7.77 -3.77 -10.61
N ARG A 72 -8.84 -4.43 -10.12
CA ARG A 72 -9.64 -5.37 -10.92
C ARG A 72 -10.48 -4.68 -11.98
N SER A 73 -11.02 -3.49 -11.71
CA SER A 73 -11.73 -2.68 -12.71
C SER A 73 -10.83 -2.04 -13.78
N ALA A 74 -9.51 -1.96 -13.51
CA ALA A 74 -8.51 -1.43 -14.43
C ALA A 74 -7.91 -2.50 -15.36
N LEU A 75 -8.17 -3.79 -15.10
CA LEU A 75 -8.00 -4.81 -16.12
C LEU A 75 -9.14 -4.60 -17.12
N PRO A 76 -8.86 -4.33 -18.41
CA PRO A 76 -9.94 -4.28 -19.38
C PRO A 76 -10.59 -5.65 -19.37
N HIS A 77 -11.88 -5.67 -19.03
CA HIS A 77 -12.75 -6.69 -19.57
C HIS A 77 -12.44 -6.71 -21.07
N SER A 78 -11.89 -7.82 -21.56
CA SER A 78 -11.89 -8.11 -22.98
C SER A 78 -13.35 -8.01 -23.40
N CYS A 79 -13.69 -6.90 -24.05
CA CYS A 79 -14.94 -6.76 -24.76
C CYS A 79 -14.87 -7.78 -25.88
N CYS A 80 -15.37 -9.00 -25.62
CA CYS A 80 -15.69 -9.92 -26.70
C CYS A 80 -16.86 -9.29 -27.45
N ALA A 81 -16.56 -8.87 -28.67
CA ALA A 81 -17.53 -8.61 -29.72
C ALA A 81 -18.32 -9.90 -30.06
#